data_AF-A0A835AW96-F1
#
_entry.id   AF-A0A835AW96-F1
#
_cell.length_a   1.000
_cell.length_b   1.000
_cell.length_c   1.000
_cell.angle_alpha   90.00
_cell.angle_beta   90.00
_cell.angle_gamma   90.00
#
_symmetry.space_group_name_H-M   'P 1'
#
loop_
_entity.id
_entity.type
_entity.pdbx_description
1 polymer ?
#
loop_
_entity_poly.entity_id
_entity_poly.type
_entity_poly.pdbx_seq_one_letter_code
_entity_poly.pdbx_strand_id
1 'polypeptide(L)'
;MIKAQLVHGSIFMASLFSLLMVITFGSGATEVATFSVELAGFEGLNATTLGNHVVSPTFSLKVRVENPRDLQPWCSNGGKVVVSYSGVALAWGDVPGFCVQRRATREFVLLAWGKGVGLSEGLRRRLASELFAGTTQVLVEMKLFNDANDWIPSSETYSGTSLQSFKLMLRAAS
;
A
#
# COMPACT_ATOMS: atom_id res chain seq x y z
N MET A 1 -8.28 -56.61 22.22
CA MET A 1 -8.79 -55.79 21.08
C MET A 1 -9.06 -54.33 21.46
N ILE A 2 -9.63 -54.02 22.63
CA ILE A 2 -9.98 -52.64 23.05
C ILE A 2 -8.77 -51.68 23.15
N LYS A 3 -7.62 -52.15 23.69
CA LYS A 3 -6.41 -51.31 23.82
C LYS A 3 -5.81 -50.86 22.49
N ALA A 4 -5.82 -51.72 21.47
CA ALA A 4 -5.28 -51.38 20.15
C ALA A 4 -6.14 -50.32 19.44
N GLN A 5 -7.47 -50.40 19.58
CA GLN A 5 -8.41 -49.41 19.03
C GLN A 5 -8.24 -48.03 19.69
N LEU A 6 -7.98 -48.00 21.00
CA LEU A 6 -7.72 -46.75 21.73
C LEU A 6 -6.42 -46.06 21.25
N VAL A 7 -5.36 -46.83 21.02
CA VAL A 7 -4.07 -46.31 20.54
C VAL A 7 -4.18 -45.75 19.11
N HIS A 8 -4.89 -46.43 18.21
CA HIS A 8 -5.11 -45.92 16.85
C HIS A 8 -5.92 -44.62 16.84
N GLY A 9 -6.95 -44.52 17.70
CA GLY A 9 -7.72 -43.30 17.87
C GLY A 9 -6.86 -42.13 18.38
N SER A 10 -5.99 -42.36 19.36
CA SER A 10 -5.10 -41.33 19.90
C SER A 10 -4.08 -40.82 18.88
N ILE A 11 -3.50 -41.72 18.07
CA ILE A 11 -2.55 -41.35 17.01
C ILE A 11 -3.25 -40.51 15.93
N PHE A 12 -4.45 -40.92 15.52
CA PHE A 12 -5.23 -40.17 14.54
C PHE A 12 -5.60 -38.77 15.03
N MET A 13 -6.05 -38.64 16.28
CA MET A 13 -6.37 -37.35 16.89
C MET A 13 -5.15 -36.43 17.01
N ALA A 14 -4.00 -36.95 17.46
CA ALA A 14 -2.77 -36.19 17.54
C ALA A 14 -2.30 -35.73 16.15
N SER A 15 -2.36 -36.61 15.15
CA SER A 15 -1.99 -36.29 13.77
C SER A 15 -2.89 -35.22 13.15
N LEU A 16 -4.20 -35.31 13.37
CA LEU A 16 -5.17 -34.31 12.92
C LEU A 16 -4.91 -32.96 13.59
N PHE A 17 -4.61 -32.93 14.89
CA PHE A 17 -4.26 -31.71 15.61
C PHE A 17 -2.97 -31.08 15.10
N SER A 18 -1.92 -31.89 14.88
CA SER A 18 -0.66 -31.42 14.28
C SER A 18 -0.87 -30.88 12.87
N LEU A 19 -1.68 -31.54 12.05
CA LEU A 19 -2.02 -31.05 10.71
C LEU A 19 -2.80 -29.73 10.78
N LEU A 20 -3.79 -29.62 11.67
CA LEU A 20 -4.56 -28.40 11.86
C LEU A 20 -3.65 -27.25 12.29
N MET A 21 -2.74 -27.50 13.22
CA MET A 21 -1.71 -26.56 13.66
C MET A 21 -0.82 -26.12 12.49
N VAL A 22 -0.30 -27.04 11.67
CA VAL A 22 0.51 -26.68 10.50
C VAL A 22 -0.30 -25.85 9.49
N ILE A 23 -1.58 -26.18 9.27
CA ILE A 23 -2.45 -25.42 8.38
C ILE A 23 -2.71 -24.01 8.93
N THR A 24 -3.07 -23.86 10.20
CA THR A 24 -3.38 -22.55 10.80
C THR A 24 -2.13 -21.68 10.95
N PHE A 25 -1.00 -22.26 11.38
CA PHE A 25 0.21 -21.51 11.66
C PHE A 25 1.13 -21.35 10.43
N GLY A 26 1.10 -22.30 9.49
CA GLY A 26 1.89 -22.26 8.26
C GLY A 26 1.27 -21.38 7.16
N SER A 27 -0.07 -21.32 7.07
CA SER A 27 -0.74 -20.46 6.07
C SER A 27 -0.53 -18.97 6.33
N GLY A 28 -0.46 -18.56 7.61
CA GLY A 28 -0.25 -17.17 8.02
C GLY A 28 1.07 -16.56 7.55
N ALA A 29 2.07 -17.36 7.16
CA ALA A 29 3.34 -16.84 6.61
C ALA A 29 3.18 -16.28 5.18
N THR A 30 2.17 -16.75 4.45
CA THR A 30 1.91 -16.36 3.05
C THR A 30 1.00 -15.15 2.90
N GLU A 31 0.31 -14.75 3.97
CA GLU A 31 -0.57 -13.59 3.92
C GLU A 31 0.23 -12.29 3.72
N VAL A 32 -0.22 -11.48 2.77
CA VAL A 32 0.37 -10.17 2.46
C VAL A 32 -0.34 -9.07 3.24
N ALA A 33 0.38 -8.00 3.56
CA ALA A 33 -0.24 -6.84 4.21
C ALA A 33 -1.26 -6.18 3.27
N THR A 34 -2.38 -5.74 3.84
CA THR A 34 -3.42 -5.00 3.12
C THR A 34 -3.15 -3.52 3.24
N PHE A 35 -3.27 -2.80 2.12
CA PHE A 35 -3.04 -1.37 2.04
C PHE A 35 -4.32 -0.64 1.69
N SER A 36 -4.56 0.49 2.35
CA SER A 36 -5.54 1.48 1.94
C SER A 36 -4.92 2.87 2.00
N VAL A 37 -5.22 3.69 1.01
CA VAL A 37 -4.73 5.06 0.93
C VAL A 37 -5.93 5.99 0.79
N GLU A 38 -5.92 7.03 1.61
CA GLU A 38 -6.91 8.10 1.58
C GLU A 38 -6.21 9.43 1.28
N LEU A 39 -6.91 10.30 0.56
CA LEU A 39 -6.44 11.65 0.35
C LEU A 39 -6.82 12.50 1.56
N ALA A 40 -5.82 12.93 2.33
CA ALA A 40 -6.02 13.82 3.48
C ALA A 40 -6.11 15.30 3.06
N GLY A 41 -5.49 15.67 1.96
CA GLY A 41 -5.54 17.03 1.41
C GLY A 41 -4.67 17.20 0.18
N PHE A 42 -4.88 18.30 -0.55
CA PHE A 42 -4.04 18.69 -1.68
C PHE A 42 -4.02 20.20 -1.87
N GLU A 43 -2.93 20.70 -2.46
CA GLU A 43 -2.72 22.12 -2.74
C GLU A 43 -2.01 22.28 -4.09
N GLY A 44 -1.93 23.51 -4.61
CA GLY A 44 -1.08 23.84 -5.77
C GLY A 44 -1.57 23.33 -7.14
N LEU A 45 -2.82 22.86 -7.24
CA LEU A 45 -3.47 22.45 -8.49
C LEU A 45 -4.23 23.59 -9.21
N ASN A 46 -4.29 24.77 -8.60
CA ASN A 46 -4.99 25.94 -9.16
C ASN A 46 -4.20 26.52 -10.33
N ALA A 47 -4.46 26.02 -11.54
CA ALA A 47 -3.92 26.54 -12.79
C ALA A 47 -4.73 27.73 -13.36
N THR A 48 -5.60 28.33 -12.55
CA THR A 48 -6.46 29.47 -12.89
C THR A 48 -5.77 30.82 -12.70
N THR A 49 -4.71 30.91 -11.89
CA THR A 49 -4.19 32.20 -11.42
C THR A 49 -3.22 32.89 -12.36
N LEU A 50 -2.55 32.20 -13.27
CA LEU A 50 -1.73 32.82 -14.32
C LEU A 50 -1.73 31.86 -15.51
N GLY A 51 -1.70 32.34 -16.75
CA GLY A 51 -1.67 31.53 -17.99
C GLY A 51 -0.46 30.58 -18.15
N ASN A 52 0.16 30.15 -17.06
CA ASN A 52 1.22 29.18 -16.99
C ASN A 52 0.67 27.75 -17.07
N HIS A 53 1.28 26.98 -17.95
CA HIS A 53 1.09 25.53 -18.12
C HIS A 53 1.70 24.72 -16.98
N VAL A 54 2.00 25.33 -15.83
CA VAL A 54 2.89 24.79 -14.83
C VAL A 54 2.19 24.79 -13.47
N VAL A 55 2.10 23.63 -12.84
CA VAL A 55 1.55 23.45 -11.50
C VAL A 55 2.64 22.97 -10.54
N SER A 56 2.51 23.28 -9.25
CA SER A 56 3.41 22.76 -8.22
C SER A 56 2.59 22.15 -7.10
N PRO A 57 2.01 20.96 -7.32
CA PRO A 57 1.02 20.42 -6.42
C PRO A 57 1.67 19.71 -5.23
N THR A 58 0.94 19.70 -4.13
CA THR A 58 1.26 18.93 -2.94
C THR A 58 0.07 18.06 -2.59
N PHE A 59 0.30 16.80 -2.22
CA PHE A 59 -0.71 15.84 -1.80
C PHE A 59 -0.32 15.24 -0.46
N SER A 60 -1.24 15.33 0.50
CA SER A 60 -1.14 14.65 1.78
C SER A 60 -1.94 13.36 1.70
N LEU A 61 -1.25 12.22 1.79
CA LEU A 61 -1.83 10.89 1.65
C LEU A 61 -1.80 10.19 3.00
N LYS A 62 -2.97 9.81 3.53
CA LYS A 62 -3.07 8.99 4.73
C LYS A 62 -3.02 7.52 4.29
N VAL A 63 -1.99 6.82 4.71
CA VAL A 63 -1.78 5.40 4.41
C VAL A 63 -2.12 4.59 5.64
N ARG A 64 -2.94 3.55 5.46
CA ARG A 64 -3.26 2.54 6.48
C ARG A 64 -2.79 1.19 5.97
N VAL A 65 -2.05 0.49 6.81
CA VAL A 65 -1.47 -0.83 6.52
C VAL A 65 -1.90 -1.80 7.60
N GLU A 66 -2.47 -2.92 7.18
CA GLU A 66 -2.96 -3.97 8.07
C GLU A 66 -2.15 -5.23 7.85
N ASN A 67 -1.59 -5.77 8.94
CA ASN A 67 -0.88 -7.03 8.93
C ASN A 67 -1.79 -8.14 9.46
N PRO A 68 -2.30 -9.04 8.58
CA PRO A 68 -3.17 -10.12 9.00
C PRO A 68 -2.41 -11.30 9.63
N ARG A 69 -1.07 -11.34 9.55
CA ARG A 69 -0.26 -12.47 10.03
C ARG A 69 -0.38 -12.66 11.54
N ASP A 70 -0.46 -13.93 11.96
CA ASP A 70 -0.52 -14.32 13.38
C ASP A 70 0.83 -14.35 14.08
N LEU A 71 1.89 -14.67 13.34
CA LEU A 71 3.19 -14.98 13.93
C LEU A 71 4.27 -13.94 13.66
N GLN A 72 4.22 -13.30 12.50
CA GLN A 72 5.31 -12.46 12.02
C GLN A 72 4.87 -11.00 11.85
N PRO A 73 5.74 -10.03 12.20
CA PRO A 73 5.56 -8.68 11.72
C PRO A 73 5.71 -8.63 10.19
N TRP A 74 5.13 -7.61 9.58
CA TRP A 74 5.35 -7.29 8.17
C TRP A 74 6.16 -6.00 8.10
N CYS A 75 7.33 -6.04 7.45
CA CYS A 75 8.25 -4.92 7.37
C CYS A 75 8.54 -4.53 5.93
N SER A 76 8.65 -3.22 5.71
CA SER A 76 9.09 -2.60 4.46
C SER A 76 10.27 -1.68 4.75
N ASN A 77 11.28 -1.73 3.88
CA ASN A 77 12.44 -0.83 3.88
C ASN A 77 12.09 0.56 3.33
N GLY A 78 10.82 0.82 3.08
CA GLY A 78 10.30 2.06 2.54
C GLY A 78 9.95 1.90 1.07
N GLY A 79 9.96 3.01 0.34
CA GLY A 79 9.44 3.00 -1.02
C GLY A 79 9.38 4.37 -1.66
N LYS A 80 8.74 4.40 -2.82
CA LYS A 80 8.43 5.61 -3.56
C LYS A 80 6.94 5.66 -3.84
N VAL A 81 6.39 6.87 -3.87
CA VAL A 81 5.04 7.12 -4.34
C VAL A 81 5.05 8.06 -5.54
N VAL A 82 4.09 7.87 -6.44
CA VAL A 82 3.80 8.78 -7.54
C VAL A 82 2.31 9.06 -7.54
N VAL A 83 1.94 10.34 -7.62
CA VAL A 83 0.56 10.76 -7.88
C VAL A 83 0.49 11.22 -9.33
N SER A 84 -0.41 10.64 -10.13
CA SER A 84 -0.56 10.95 -11.54
C SER A 84 -1.99 11.32 -11.89
N TYR A 85 -2.13 12.19 -12.89
CA TYR A 85 -3.40 12.58 -13.50
C TYR A 85 -3.35 12.32 -15.00
N SER A 86 -4.27 11.49 -15.50
CA SER A 86 -4.32 11.11 -16.92
C SER A 86 -2.97 10.62 -17.49
N GLY A 87 -2.17 9.92 -16.68
CA GLY A 87 -0.85 9.40 -17.08
C GLY A 87 0.32 10.37 -16.89
N VAL A 88 0.07 11.63 -16.51
CA VAL A 88 1.13 12.61 -16.20
C VAL A 88 1.38 12.61 -14.70
N ALA A 89 2.64 12.38 -14.29
CA ALA A 89 3.05 12.46 -12.90
C ALA A 89 2.98 13.91 -12.41
N LEU A 90 2.16 14.13 -11.39
CA LEU A 90 1.95 15.42 -10.74
C LEU A 90 2.84 15.61 -9.52
N ALA A 91 3.12 14.55 -8.78
CA ALA A 91 3.90 14.61 -7.56
C ALA A 91 4.60 13.29 -7.26
N TRP A 92 5.70 13.38 -6.50
CA TRP A 92 6.50 12.26 -6.04
C TRP A 92 6.75 12.39 -4.54
N GLY A 93 7.01 11.27 -3.88
CA GLY A 93 7.33 11.25 -2.45
C GLY A 93 8.02 9.97 -2.03
N ASP A 94 8.57 10.00 -0.83
CA ASP A 94 9.23 8.88 -0.18
C ASP A 94 8.27 8.19 0.78
N VAL A 95 8.18 6.86 0.68
CA VAL A 95 7.51 6.04 1.69
C VAL A 95 8.56 5.70 2.75
N PRO A 96 8.35 6.06 4.02
CA PRO A 96 9.30 5.72 5.07
C PRO A 96 9.36 4.20 5.26
N GLY A 97 10.48 3.69 5.75
CA GLY A 97 10.54 2.32 6.27
C GLY A 97 9.60 2.15 7.45
N PHE A 98 8.89 1.03 7.51
CA PHE A 98 7.98 0.74 8.60
C PHE A 98 7.80 -0.76 8.83
N CYS A 99 7.44 -1.10 10.05
CA CYS A 99 6.96 -2.43 10.41
C CYS A 99 5.56 -2.32 11.02
N VAL A 100 4.73 -3.34 10.75
CA VAL A 100 3.41 -3.54 11.32
C VAL A 100 3.44 -4.86 12.10
N GLN A 101 3.14 -4.80 13.39
CA GLN A 101 3.13 -5.98 14.25
C GLN A 101 2.05 -6.98 13.81
N ARG A 102 2.16 -8.23 14.25
CA ARG A 102 1.16 -9.27 14.00
C ARG A 102 -0.24 -8.80 14.41
N ARG A 103 -1.26 -9.12 13.59
CA ARG A 103 -2.66 -8.73 13.81
C ARG A 103 -2.85 -7.25 14.18
N ALA A 104 -2.01 -6.37 13.62
CA ALA A 104 -2.02 -4.96 13.94
C ALA A 104 -2.25 -4.10 12.69
N THR A 105 -2.63 -2.84 12.94
CA THR A 105 -2.74 -1.80 11.92
C THR A 105 -1.73 -0.71 12.22
N ARG A 106 -1.14 -0.14 11.17
CA ARG A 106 -0.32 1.08 11.25
C ARG A 106 -0.88 2.13 10.31
N GLU A 107 -0.94 3.37 10.77
CA GLU A 107 -1.29 4.52 9.96
C GLU A 107 -0.13 5.52 9.93
N PHE A 108 0.07 6.17 8.79
CA PHE A 108 1.01 7.28 8.65
C PHE A 108 0.59 8.21 7.52
N VAL A 109 1.09 9.45 7.56
CA VAL A 109 0.88 10.42 6.50
C VAL A 109 2.13 10.50 5.64
N LEU A 110 1.93 10.45 4.33
CA LEU A 110 2.94 10.65 3.32
C LEU A 110 2.68 11.96 2.58
N LEU A 111 3.75 12.72 2.36
CA LEU A 111 3.69 13.95 1.56
C LEU A 111 4.29 13.68 0.19
N ALA A 112 3.50 13.87 -0.87
CA ALA A 112 3.98 13.87 -2.23
C ALA A 112 3.92 15.30 -2.78
N TRP A 113 4.96 15.75 -3.45
CA TRP A 113 4.98 17.08 -4.04
C TRP A 113 5.59 17.05 -5.45
N GLY A 114 5.18 18.00 -6.27
CA GLY A 114 5.73 18.27 -7.58
C GLY A 114 6.09 19.74 -7.68
N LYS A 115 7.22 20.04 -8.32
CA LYS A 115 7.63 21.42 -8.59
C LYS A 115 7.69 21.63 -10.08
N GLY A 116 6.99 22.64 -10.55
CA GLY A 116 7.09 23.06 -11.95
C GLY A 116 6.56 22.03 -12.95
N VAL A 117 5.55 21.24 -12.60
CA VAL A 117 5.00 20.19 -13.47
C VAL A 117 4.24 20.83 -14.63
N GLY A 118 4.74 20.61 -15.84
CA GLY A 118 4.12 21.06 -17.08
C GLY A 118 2.91 20.19 -17.47
N LEU A 119 1.78 20.83 -17.74
CA LEU A 119 0.58 20.22 -18.30
C LEU A 119 0.29 20.80 -19.68
N SER A 120 -0.04 19.93 -20.64
CA SER A 120 -0.57 20.39 -21.92
C SER A 120 -1.85 21.21 -21.70
N GLU A 121 -2.13 22.15 -22.61
CA GLU A 121 -3.29 23.03 -22.45
C GLU A 121 -4.61 22.25 -22.31
N GLY A 122 -4.76 21.17 -23.09
CA GLY A 122 -5.93 20.28 -23.02
C GLY A 122 -6.05 19.59 -21.66
N LEU A 123 -4.96 19.02 -21.14
CA LEU A 123 -4.96 18.38 -19.81
C LEU A 123 -5.22 19.39 -18.70
N ARG A 124 -4.66 20.61 -18.79
CA ARG A 124 -4.87 21.67 -17.83
C ARG A 124 -6.33 22.11 -17.78
N ARG A 125 -6.96 22.37 -18.95
CA ARG A 125 -8.38 22.74 -19.04
C ARG A 125 -9.27 21.64 -18.49
N ARG A 126 -8.95 20.38 -18.82
CA ARG A 126 -9.68 19.21 -18.31
C ARG A 126 -9.57 19.09 -16.79
N LEU A 127 -8.35 19.16 -16.25
CA LEU A 127 -8.09 19.13 -14.82
C LEU A 127 -8.87 20.23 -14.08
N ALA A 128 -8.83 21.47 -14.58
CA ALA A 128 -9.57 22.58 -13.97
C ALA A 128 -11.09 22.34 -13.99
N SER A 129 -11.63 21.85 -15.11
CA SER A 129 -13.06 21.55 -15.24
C SER A 129 -13.49 20.40 -14.31
N GLU A 130 -12.72 19.32 -14.25
CA GLU A 130 -13.01 18.17 -13.39
C GLU A 130 -12.83 18.52 -11.91
N LEU A 131 -11.90 19.42 -11.56
CA LEU A 131 -11.70 19.88 -10.18
C LEU A 131 -12.89 20.71 -9.74
N PHE A 132 -13.33 21.64 -10.60
CA PHE A 132 -14.52 22.46 -10.34
C PHE A 132 -15.78 21.61 -10.20
N ALA A 133 -15.93 20.57 -11.02
CA ALA A 133 -17.05 19.64 -10.95
C ALA A 133 -16.94 18.61 -9.80
N GLY A 134 -15.81 18.54 -9.09
CA GLY A 134 -15.54 17.52 -8.07
C GLY A 134 -15.43 16.09 -8.61
N THR A 135 -15.13 15.94 -9.89
CA THR A 135 -15.05 14.64 -10.60
C THR A 135 -13.61 14.19 -10.89
N THR A 136 -12.61 14.98 -10.48
CA THR A 136 -11.20 14.67 -10.76
C THR A 136 -10.76 13.39 -10.04
N GLN A 137 -10.09 12.52 -10.77
CA GLN A 137 -9.45 11.31 -10.26
C GLN A 137 -7.95 11.36 -10.46
N VAL A 138 -7.21 11.00 -9.43
CA VAL A 138 -5.76 10.76 -9.50
C VAL A 138 -5.47 9.29 -9.26
N LEU A 139 -4.40 8.80 -9.88
CA LEU A 139 -3.83 7.49 -9.61
C LEU A 139 -2.63 7.67 -8.68
N VAL A 140 -2.69 7.04 -7.52
CA VAL A 140 -1.59 6.95 -6.56
C VAL A 140 -0.96 5.58 -6.71
N GLU A 141 0.30 5.54 -7.11
CA GLU A 141 1.08 4.32 -7.21
C GLU A 141 2.19 4.34 -6.16
N MET A 142 2.19 3.34 -5.29
CA MET A 142 3.15 3.19 -4.22
C MET A 142 3.97 1.92 -4.45
N LYS A 143 5.26 2.11 -4.74
CA LYS A 143 6.22 1.02 -4.89
C LYS A 143 7.00 0.85 -3.59
N LEU A 144 6.82 -0.29 -2.95
CA LEU A 144 7.49 -0.65 -1.70
C LEU A 144 8.69 -1.57 -1.97
N PHE A 145 9.73 -1.39 -1.17
CA PHE A 145 10.91 -2.24 -1.12
C PHE A 145 10.73 -3.15 0.09
N ASN A 146 10.34 -4.40 -0.14
CA ASN A 146 10.11 -5.32 0.98
C ASN A 146 11.43 -5.71 1.63
N ASP A 147 11.39 -5.95 2.94
CA ASP A 147 12.48 -6.62 3.62
C ASP A 147 12.40 -8.12 3.30
N ALA A 148 13.52 -8.72 2.92
CA ALA A 148 13.59 -10.16 2.75
C ALA A 148 13.53 -10.74 4.17
N ASN A 149 12.39 -11.33 4.55
CA ASN A 149 12.26 -11.95 5.86
C ASN A 149 13.38 -13.00 6.04
N ASP A 150 14.30 -12.73 6.96
CA ASP A 150 15.62 -13.36 7.16
C ASP A 150 15.57 -14.80 7.72
N TRP A 151 14.46 -15.54 7.54
CA TRP A 151 14.22 -16.87 8.13
C TRP A 151 14.21 -18.02 7.13
N ILE A 152 14.58 -17.80 5.86
CA ILE A 152 14.85 -18.90 4.91
C ILE A 152 16.35 -18.93 4.60
N PRO A 153 17.14 -19.86 5.17
CA PRO A 153 18.51 -20.07 4.76
C PRO A 153 18.51 -20.89 3.48
N SER A 154 18.34 -20.26 2.32
CA SER A 154 18.89 -20.74 1.04
C SER A 154 18.67 -19.73 -0.08
N SER A 155 19.80 -19.34 -0.67
CA SER A 155 20.02 -18.88 -2.05
C SER A 155 19.05 -17.84 -2.63
N GLU A 156 19.65 -16.69 -2.95
CA GLU A 156 19.09 -15.56 -3.69
C GLU A 156 18.28 -14.57 -2.84
N THR A 157 18.92 -13.44 -2.54
CA THR A 157 18.34 -12.26 -1.92
C THR A 157 17.15 -11.76 -2.76
N TYR A 158 15.95 -12.28 -2.49
CA TYR A 158 14.74 -11.85 -3.17
C TYR A 158 14.33 -10.47 -2.65
N SER A 159 14.88 -9.41 -3.28
CA SER A 159 14.42 -8.04 -3.10
C SER A 159 13.09 -7.85 -3.84
N GLY A 160 12.02 -8.37 -3.26
CA GLY A 160 10.68 -8.27 -3.84
C GLY A 160 10.19 -6.83 -3.80
N THR A 161 9.83 -6.25 -4.96
CA THR A 161 9.13 -4.97 -5.00
C THR A 161 7.62 -5.20 -5.04
N SER A 162 6.86 -4.62 -4.12
CA SER A 162 5.40 -4.63 -4.17
C SER A 162 4.89 -3.31 -4.74
N LEU A 163 4.04 -3.36 -5.76
CA LEU A 163 3.35 -2.17 -6.29
C LEU A 163 1.91 -2.17 -5.80
N GLN A 164 1.47 -1.04 -5.25
CA GLN A 164 0.12 -0.80 -4.76
C GLN A 164 -0.47 0.39 -5.51
N SER A 165 -1.63 0.22 -6.14
CA SER A 165 -2.23 1.25 -7.00
C SER A 165 -3.64 1.61 -6.52
N PHE A 166 -3.91 2.90 -6.33
CA PHE A 166 -5.16 3.42 -5.78
C PHE A 166 -5.70 4.55 -6.65
N LYS A 167 -7.00 4.51 -6.98
CA LYS A 167 -7.70 5.61 -7.64
C LYS A 167 -8.41 6.45 -6.59
N LEU A 168 -8.04 7.72 -6.46
CA LEU A 168 -8.57 8.63 -5.46
C LEU A 168 -9.28 9.80 -6.13
N MET A 169 -10.45 10.18 -5.60
CA MET A 169 -11.15 11.39 -6.00
C MET A 169 -10.52 12.60 -5.32
N LEU A 170 -10.22 13.65 -6.08
CA LEU A 170 -9.88 14.95 -5.50
C LEU A 170 -11.17 15.68 -5.18
N ARG A 171 -11.52 15.74 -3.89
CA ARG A 171 -12.61 16.57 -3.38
C ARG A 171 -11.98 17.65 -2.52
N ALA A 172 -12.28 18.92 -2.80
CA ALA A 172 -11.92 19.99 -1.88
C ALA A 172 -12.52 19.66 -0.50
N ALA A 173 -11.72 19.79 0.55
CA ALA A 173 -12.24 19.69 1.91
C ALA A 173 -13.30 20.79 2.08
N SER A 174 -14.50 20.40 2.51
CA SER A 174 -15.59 21.31 2.87
C SER A 174 -15.22 22.21 4.04
#